data_AF-A0A7C0UHI8-F1
#
_entry.id   AF-A0A7C0UHI8-F1
#
_cell.length_a   1.000
_cell.length_b   1.000
_cell.length_c   1.000
_cell.angle_alpha   90.00
_cell.angle_beta   90.00
_cell.angle_gamma   90.00
#
_symmetry.space_group_name_H-M   'P 1'
#
loop_
_entity.id
_entity.type
_entity.pdbx_description
1 polymer ?
#
loop_
_entity_poly.entity_id
_entity_poly.type
_entity_poly.pdbx_seq_one_letter_code
_entity_poly.pdbx_strand_id
1 'polypeptide(L)'
;MKSPYNSYVEEEKWDEYISALCEEGFVWWFNMDTPAIMSHLMPLQEIASDTRQFPARILFLSEAAKQSIPLDSMDKFYRLFMSTGDYEAACAGVGAGIASIWDSGNNYHRYDSWYSRIKELLDIKEKVSPLAVSSLYGFKALVELTGYGNVQQALDSHKSLREWAEKAGSTSLRVSYSAAASYSLLWMGRLSEADIILSDAGILCDRPDTSMICKIYFQTTLGLFHTVNGNPDMGERVLMEIIKLPFFEMLPPPSYFLGYGHLLHALSHSGNSEPVERIAEKVRARAIPEQNYFHYSYLHFNLGIAYLGI
;
A
#
# COMPACT_ATOMS: atom_id res chain seq x y z
N MET A 1 6.72 -10.31 22.96
CA MET A 1 6.43 -9.64 24.25
C MET A 1 4.98 -9.19 24.22
N LYS A 2 4.22 -9.31 25.32
CA LYS A 2 2.90 -8.65 25.40
C LYS A 2 3.13 -7.15 25.26
N SER A 3 2.41 -6.51 24.35
CA SER A 3 2.54 -5.08 24.13
C SER A 3 2.19 -4.29 25.41
N PRO A 4 2.96 -3.26 25.79
CA PRO A 4 2.74 -2.50 27.02
C PRO A 4 1.49 -1.59 26.94
N TYR A 5 0.87 -1.44 25.76
CA TYR A 5 -0.27 -0.54 25.58
C TYR A 5 -1.47 -0.89 26.47
N ASN A 6 -1.72 -2.17 26.75
CA ASN A 6 -2.83 -2.56 27.63
C ASN A 6 -2.61 -2.05 29.06
N SER A 7 -1.41 -2.23 29.61
CA SER A 7 -1.08 -1.68 30.93
C SER A 7 -1.13 -0.16 30.95
N TYR A 8 -0.74 0.51 29.86
CA TYR A 8 -0.83 1.97 29.81
C TYR A 8 -2.28 2.48 29.83
N VAL A 9 -3.20 1.81 29.14
CA VAL A 9 -4.63 2.16 29.17
C VAL A 9 -5.25 1.83 30.52
N GLU A 10 -4.99 0.63 31.07
CA GLU A 10 -5.53 0.20 32.37
C GLU A 10 -5.07 1.08 33.54
N GLU A 11 -3.85 1.60 33.47
CA GLU A 11 -3.24 2.46 34.49
C GLU A 11 -3.35 3.98 34.15
N GLU A 12 -4.08 4.35 33.09
CA GLU A 12 -4.23 5.74 32.61
C GLU A 12 -2.90 6.49 32.34
N LYS A 13 -1.84 5.75 31.99
CA LYS A 13 -0.49 6.24 31.65
C LYS A 13 -0.40 6.73 30.21
N TRP A 14 -1.13 7.80 29.92
CA TRP A 14 -1.31 8.29 28.56
C TRP A 14 -0.08 8.94 27.95
N ASP A 15 0.78 9.57 28.75
CA ASP A 15 2.00 10.21 28.23
C ASP A 15 3.00 9.13 27.76
N GLU A 16 3.11 8.03 28.51
CA GLU A 16 3.89 6.85 28.12
C GLU A 16 3.29 6.17 26.90
N TYR A 17 1.96 6.05 26.82
CA TYR A 17 1.26 5.53 25.65
C TYR A 17 1.60 6.35 24.40
N ILE A 18 1.46 7.67 24.47
CA ILE A 18 1.71 8.60 23.37
C ILE A 18 3.19 8.55 22.95
N SER A 19 4.11 8.51 23.92
CA SER A 19 5.54 8.41 23.65
C SER A 19 5.89 7.10 22.94
N ALA A 20 5.36 5.97 23.39
CA ALA A 20 5.57 4.68 22.74
C ALA A 20 5.00 4.67 21.32
N LEU A 21 3.80 5.21 21.13
CA LEU A 21 3.15 5.28 19.82
C LEU A 21 3.88 6.21 18.84
N CYS A 22 4.56 7.26 19.31
CA CYS A 22 5.39 8.11 18.45
C CYS A 22 6.57 7.34 17.83
N GLU A 23 7.09 6.32 18.50
CA GLU A 23 8.19 5.48 18.01
C GLU A 23 7.65 4.31 17.17
N GLU A 24 6.70 3.54 17.71
CA GLU A 24 6.21 2.32 17.05
C GLU A 24 5.24 2.60 15.90
N GLY A 25 4.50 3.71 15.95
CA GLY A 25 3.49 4.04 14.93
C GLY A 25 4.08 4.23 13.54
N PHE A 26 5.30 4.76 13.42
CA PHE A 26 5.99 4.88 12.14
C PHE A 26 6.52 3.53 11.64
N VAL A 27 6.95 2.66 12.55
CA VAL A 27 7.31 1.28 12.19
C VAL A 27 6.10 0.58 11.57
N TRP A 28 4.91 0.72 12.15
CA TRP A 28 3.68 0.16 11.57
C TRP A 28 3.31 0.82 10.24
N TRP A 29 3.42 2.15 10.14
CA TRP A 29 3.17 2.87 8.89
C TRP A 29 4.03 2.34 7.74
N PHE A 30 5.34 2.24 7.94
CA PHE A 30 6.24 1.76 6.89
C PHE A 30 6.05 0.28 6.57
N ASN A 31 5.64 -0.53 7.55
CA ASN A 31 5.27 -1.94 7.32
C ASN A 31 3.85 -2.12 6.75
N MET A 32 3.12 -1.04 6.49
CA MET A 32 1.72 -1.05 6.06
C MET A 32 0.82 -1.81 7.05
N ASP A 33 1.11 -1.74 8.34
CA ASP A 33 0.29 -2.32 9.41
C ASP A 33 -0.78 -1.32 9.88
N THR A 34 -1.70 -1.02 8.97
CA THR A 34 -2.83 -0.12 9.21
C THR A 34 -3.71 -0.58 10.37
N PRO A 35 -4.02 -1.89 10.56
CA PRO A 35 -4.78 -2.34 11.72
C PRO A 35 -4.13 -1.96 13.05
N ALA A 36 -2.82 -2.14 13.22
CA ALA A 36 -2.13 -1.73 14.44
C ALA A 36 -2.26 -0.22 14.68
N ILE A 37 -2.04 0.60 13.65
CA ILE A 37 -2.20 2.06 13.74
C ILE A 37 -3.63 2.42 14.20
N MET A 38 -4.65 1.87 13.56
CA MET A 38 -6.05 2.17 13.90
C MET A 38 -6.42 1.76 15.32
N SER A 39 -6.02 0.54 15.73
CA SER A 39 -6.30 0.03 17.09
C SER A 39 -5.66 0.90 18.18
N HIS A 40 -4.51 1.50 17.91
CA HIS A 40 -3.79 2.34 18.88
C HIS A 40 -4.14 3.83 18.80
N LEU A 41 -4.74 4.30 17.70
CA LEU A 41 -5.30 5.65 17.62
C LEU A 41 -6.69 5.76 18.25
N MET A 42 -7.48 4.67 18.28
CA MET A 42 -8.85 4.68 18.81
C MET A 42 -8.94 5.16 20.27
N PRO A 43 -8.12 4.67 21.22
CA PRO A 43 -8.16 5.18 22.60
C PRO A 43 -7.83 6.67 22.72
N LEU A 44 -7.01 7.19 21.80
CA LEU A 44 -6.64 8.62 21.81
C LEU A 44 -7.79 9.53 21.40
N GLN A 45 -8.78 9.02 20.65
CA GLN A 45 -9.98 9.78 20.27
C GLN A 45 -10.90 10.02 21.47
N GLU A 46 -10.94 9.07 22.41
CA GLU A 46 -11.79 9.14 23.61
C GLU A 46 -11.28 10.19 24.60
N ILE A 47 -9.97 10.40 24.66
CA ILE A 47 -9.31 11.39 25.53
C ILE A 47 -9.01 12.73 24.84
N ALA A 48 -9.36 12.87 23.55
CA ALA A 48 -9.10 14.09 22.78
C ALA A 48 -9.92 15.30 23.27
N SER A 49 -10.94 15.09 24.08
CA SER A 49 -11.74 16.15 24.71
C SER A 49 -11.00 16.95 25.78
N ASP A 50 -9.87 16.44 26.31
CA ASP A 50 -9.22 16.97 27.52
C ASP A 50 -8.22 18.10 27.27
N THR A 51 -8.36 18.91 26.20
CA THR A 51 -7.43 20.00 25.83
C THR A 51 -5.97 19.56 25.57
N ARG A 52 -5.70 18.25 25.58
CA ARG A 52 -4.35 17.68 25.41
C ARG A 52 -3.83 17.92 23.99
N GLN A 53 -2.63 18.49 23.89
CA GLN A 53 -1.95 18.66 22.61
C GLN A 53 -1.20 17.36 22.26
N PHE A 54 -1.53 16.77 21.11
CA PHE A 54 -0.83 15.58 20.62
C PHE A 54 0.45 15.97 19.84
N PRO A 55 1.52 15.17 19.94
CA PRO A 55 2.71 15.35 19.11
C PRO A 55 2.39 15.29 17.61
N ALA A 56 3.19 15.99 16.80
CA ALA A 56 3.00 16.04 15.34
C ALA A 56 2.98 14.65 14.68
N ARG A 57 3.78 13.71 15.19
CA ARG A 57 3.80 12.30 14.79
C ARG A 57 2.45 11.61 14.94
N ILE A 58 1.75 11.83 16.06
CA ILE A 58 0.42 11.28 16.32
C ILE A 58 -0.64 11.95 15.45
N LEU A 59 -0.57 13.27 15.32
CA LEU A 59 -1.47 14.02 14.44
C LEU A 59 -1.34 13.56 12.98
N PHE A 60 -0.12 13.31 12.53
CA PHE A 60 0.15 12.73 11.22
C PHE A 60 -0.50 11.35 11.07
N LEU A 61 -0.28 10.42 12.00
CA LEU A 61 -0.86 9.07 11.94
C LEU A 61 -2.40 9.12 11.93
N SER A 62 -2.99 10.01 12.72
CA SER A 62 -4.44 10.25 12.73
C SER A 62 -4.98 10.73 11.38
N GLU A 63 -4.29 11.66 10.73
CA GLU A 63 -4.66 12.13 9.38
C GLU A 63 -4.43 11.06 8.30
N ALA A 64 -3.34 10.30 8.40
CA ALA A 64 -2.96 9.26 7.45
C ALA A 64 -3.84 8.00 7.55
N ALA A 65 -4.47 7.76 8.70
CA ALA A 65 -5.40 6.65 8.91
C ALA A 65 -6.83 6.92 8.40
N LYS A 66 -7.12 8.15 7.92
CA LYS A 66 -8.42 8.48 7.31
C LYS A 66 -8.57 7.77 5.98
N GLN A 67 -9.82 7.47 5.61
CA GLN A 67 -10.15 6.87 4.30
C GLN A 67 -9.71 7.73 3.10
N SER A 68 -9.64 9.05 3.28
CA SER A 68 -9.14 9.98 2.28
C SER A 68 -8.09 10.89 2.92
N ILE A 69 -6.82 10.68 2.56
CA ILE A 69 -5.69 11.45 3.09
C ILE A 69 -5.69 12.85 2.45
N PRO A 70 -5.82 13.95 3.22
CA PRO A 70 -5.82 15.29 2.64
C PRO A 70 -4.40 15.72 2.22
N LEU A 71 -4.17 15.96 0.93
CA LEU A 71 -2.82 16.27 0.44
C LEU A 71 -2.22 17.54 1.08
N ASP A 72 -3.04 18.57 1.30
CA ASP A 72 -2.58 19.82 1.91
C ASP A 72 -2.12 19.63 3.36
N SER A 73 -2.75 18.69 4.09
CA SER A 73 -2.29 18.30 5.42
C SER A 73 -0.93 17.60 5.35
N MET A 74 -0.75 16.70 4.37
CA MET A 74 0.52 16.00 4.18
C MET A 74 1.66 16.96 3.83
N ASP A 75 1.39 18.00 3.04
CA ASP A 75 2.37 19.05 2.74
C ASP A 75 2.85 19.76 4.01
N LYS A 76 1.90 20.11 4.89
CA LYS A 76 2.21 20.76 6.18
C LYS A 76 3.04 19.85 7.07
N PHE A 77 2.68 18.58 7.20
CA PHE A 77 3.45 17.61 8.00
C PHE A 77 4.86 17.42 7.45
N TYR A 78 5.01 17.21 6.14
CA TYR A 78 6.32 17.07 5.51
C TYR A 78 7.22 18.27 5.83
N ARG A 79 6.74 19.50 5.62
CA ARG A 79 7.53 20.71 5.91
C ARG A 79 7.88 20.83 7.39
N LEU A 80 6.93 20.53 8.27
CA LEU A 80 7.15 20.54 9.71
C LEU A 80 8.27 19.56 10.09
N PHE A 81 8.16 18.29 9.68
CA PHE A 81 9.15 17.26 9.98
C PHE A 81 10.53 17.56 9.40
N MET A 82 10.59 18.10 8.17
CA MET A 82 11.84 18.58 7.58
C MET A 82 12.47 19.70 8.42
N SER A 83 11.66 20.67 8.89
CA SER A 83 12.15 21.80 9.68
C SER A 83 12.63 21.41 11.08
N THR A 84 12.06 20.34 11.66
CA THR A 84 12.44 19.82 12.98
C THR A 84 13.54 18.76 12.91
N GLY A 85 14.01 18.40 11.71
CA GLY A 85 15.02 17.36 11.51
C GLY A 85 14.50 15.93 11.71
N ASP A 86 13.18 15.74 11.78
CA ASP A 86 12.55 14.42 11.88
C ASP A 86 12.40 13.81 10.49
N TYR A 87 13.53 13.40 9.90
CA TYR A 87 13.56 12.91 8.52
C TYR A 87 12.78 11.61 8.33
N GLU A 88 12.69 10.78 9.36
CA GLU A 88 11.85 9.58 9.32
C GLU A 88 10.38 9.95 9.17
N ALA A 89 9.86 10.87 9.98
CA ALA A 89 8.48 11.30 9.85
C ALA A 89 8.23 12.06 8.52
N ALA A 90 9.24 12.78 8.02
CA ALA A 90 9.17 13.38 6.68
C ALA A 90 9.01 12.33 5.57
N CYS A 91 9.67 11.17 5.67
CA CYS A 91 9.50 10.05 4.73
C CYS A 91 8.06 9.54 4.70
N ALA A 92 7.45 9.38 5.87
CA ALA A 92 6.06 8.97 5.97
C ALA A 92 5.11 10.04 5.39
N GLY A 93 5.37 11.33 5.67
CA GLY A 93 4.64 12.45 5.09
C GLY A 93 4.67 12.45 3.56
N VAL A 94 5.84 12.17 2.97
CA VAL A 94 5.99 11.99 1.52
C VAL A 94 5.20 10.79 1.02
N GLY A 95 5.32 9.63 1.68
CA GLY A 95 4.56 8.44 1.32
C GLY A 95 3.05 8.65 1.33
N ALA A 96 2.52 9.27 2.39
CA ALA A 96 1.11 9.60 2.51
C ALA A 96 0.65 10.62 1.46
N GLY A 97 1.50 11.58 1.10
CA GLY A 97 1.23 12.51 -0.01
C GLY A 97 1.13 11.82 -1.37
N ILE A 98 2.02 10.87 -1.65
CA ILE A 98 1.95 10.04 -2.86
C ILE A 98 0.69 9.16 -2.87
N ALA A 99 0.37 8.51 -1.74
CA ALA A 99 -0.84 7.72 -1.59
C ALA A 99 -2.10 8.57 -1.84
N SER A 100 -2.17 9.77 -1.24
CA SER A 100 -3.26 10.72 -1.45
C SER A 100 -3.47 11.09 -2.93
N ILE A 101 -2.38 11.34 -3.67
CA ILE A 101 -2.47 11.62 -5.12
C ILE A 101 -2.98 10.38 -5.87
N TRP A 102 -2.46 9.19 -5.53
CA TRP A 102 -2.88 7.94 -6.14
C TRP A 102 -4.37 7.66 -5.93
N ASP A 103 -4.82 7.77 -4.68
CA ASP A 103 -6.21 7.57 -4.27
C ASP A 103 -7.17 8.60 -4.89
N SER A 104 -6.68 9.81 -5.18
CA SER A 104 -7.47 10.82 -5.89
C SER A 104 -7.66 10.51 -7.38
N GLY A 105 -6.66 9.88 -8.01
CA GLY A 105 -6.63 9.46 -9.42
C GLY A 105 -6.98 10.50 -10.47
N ASN A 106 -6.95 11.78 -10.12
CA ASN A 106 -7.48 12.87 -10.95
C ASN A 106 -6.43 13.88 -11.42
N ASN A 107 -5.24 13.89 -10.82
CA ASN A 107 -4.20 14.84 -11.18
C ASN A 107 -2.79 14.32 -10.84
N TYR A 108 -2.23 13.50 -11.73
CA TYR A 108 -0.89 12.93 -11.56
C TYR A 108 0.26 13.89 -11.78
N HIS A 109 0.03 15.08 -12.36
CA HIS A 109 1.06 16.14 -12.40
C HIS A 109 1.50 16.57 -10.99
N ARG A 110 0.63 16.38 -9.98
CA ARG A 110 0.99 16.64 -8.58
C ARG A 110 2.14 15.75 -8.11
N TYR A 111 2.44 14.62 -8.76
CA TYR A 111 3.57 13.78 -8.38
C TYR A 111 4.91 14.49 -8.52
N ASP A 112 5.10 15.45 -9.43
CA ASP A 112 6.42 16.04 -9.69
C ASP A 112 7.04 16.68 -8.45
N SER A 113 6.24 17.43 -7.68
CA SER A 113 6.71 18.05 -6.44
C SER A 113 7.05 17.01 -5.37
N TRP A 114 6.27 15.93 -5.28
CA TRP A 114 6.47 14.89 -4.26
C TRP A 114 7.60 13.93 -4.63
N TYR A 115 7.76 13.61 -5.91
CA TYR A 115 8.87 12.84 -6.44
C TYR A 115 10.21 13.56 -6.21
N SER A 116 10.23 14.90 -6.32
CA SER A 116 11.40 15.70 -5.96
C SER A 116 11.73 15.59 -4.46
N ARG A 117 10.72 15.57 -3.58
CA ARG A 117 10.90 15.36 -2.13
C ARG A 117 11.43 13.96 -1.79
N ILE A 118 10.98 12.94 -2.52
CA ILE A 118 11.54 11.58 -2.41
C ILE A 118 13.05 11.64 -2.70
N LYS A 119 13.47 12.29 -3.79
CA LYS A 119 14.89 12.40 -4.14
C LYS A 119 15.68 13.12 -3.05
N GLU A 120 15.17 14.25 -2.56
CA GLU A 120 15.80 15.00 -1.46
C GLU A 120 16.02 14.14 -0.21
N LEU A 121 15.01 13.36 0.20
CA LEU A 121 15.15 12.46 1.35
C LEU A 121 16.10 11.29 1.07
N LEU A 122 16.12 10.76 -0.15
CA LEU A 122 17.06 9.71 -0.56
C LEU A 122 18.51 10.21 -0.65
N ASP A 123 18.74 11.49 -0.94
CA ASP A 123 20.07 12.10 -0.91
C ASP A 123 20.66 12.15 0.51
N ILE A 124 19.81 12.16 1.53
CA ILE A 124 20.19 12.10 2.95
C ILE A 124 19.88 10.76 3.62
N LYS A 125 19.73 9.68 2.84
CA LYS A 125 19.33 8.34 3.32
C LYS A 125 20.13 7.79 4.51
N GLU A 126 21.39 8.20 4.68
CA GLU A 126 22.23 7.79 5.81
C GLU A 126 21.74 8.36 7.16
N LYS A 127 20.86 9.37 7.14
CA LYS A 127 20.21 9.96 8.33
C LYS A 127 18.82 9.39 8.61
N VAL A 128 18.36 8.44 7.81
CA VAL A 128 17.00 7.90 7.83
C VAL A 128 17.08 6.40 8.13
N SER A 129 16.11 5.85 8.86
CA SER A 129 16.11 4.41 9.13
C SER A 129 16.01 3.60 7.83
N PRO A 130 16.63 2.40 7.78
CA PRO A 130 16.49 1.50 6.63
C PRO A 130 15.03 1.20 6.25
N LEU A 131 14.14 1.15 7.24
CA LEU A 131 12.72 0.89 7.05
C LEU A 131 12.03 2.02 6.29
N ALA A 132 12.27 3.28 6.69
CA ALA A 132 11.72 4.45 6.01
C ALA A 132 12.32 4.63 4.60
N VAL A 133 13.63 4.40 4.42
CA VAL A 133 14.28 4.43 3.10
C VAL A 133 13.69 3.38 2.17
N SER A 134 13.48 2.16 2.68
CA SER A 134 12.80 1.09 1.94
C SER A 134 11.41 1.53 1.49
N SER A 135 10.60 2.07 2.40
CA SER A 135 9.25 2.56 2.07
C SER A 135 9.27 3.68 1.02
N LEU A 136 10.22 4.63 1.11
CA LEU A 136 10.41 5.68 0.11
C LEU A 136 10.69 5.12 -1.29
N TYR A 137 11.52 4.09 -1.43
CA TYR A 137 11.73 3.44 -2.73
C TYR A 137 10.45 2.78 -3.26
N GLY A 138 9.60 2.26 -2.39
CA GLY A 138 8.26 1.78 -2.77
C GLY A 138 7.39 2.88 -3.35
N PHE A 139 7.31 4.04 -2.68
CA PHE A 139 6.56 5.19 -3.21
C PHE A 139 7.20 5.80 -4.47
N LYS A 140 8.54 5.79 -4.56
CA LYS A 140 9.27 6.21 -5.77
C LYS A 140 8.87 5.34 -6.97
N ALA A 141 8.88 4.03 -6.78
CA ALA A 141 8.52 3.07 -7.82
C ALA A 141 7.05 3.21 -8.22
N LEU A 142 6.15 3.47 -7.25
CA LEU A 142 4.74 3.74 -7.53
C LEU A 142 4.58 4.93 -8.49
N VAL A 143 5.25 6.06 -8.22
CA VAL A 143 5.21 7.24 -9.11
C VAL A 143 5.77 6.92 -10.49
N GLU A 144 6.89 6.19 -10.56
CA GLU A 144 7.51 5.82 -11.83
C GLU A 144 6.61 4.91 -12.66
N LEU A 145 5.89 4.01 -12.00
CA LEU A 145 4.95 3.09 -12.64
C LEU A 145 3.67 3.78 -13.09
N THR A 146 2.97 4.48 -12.20
CA THR A 146 1.62 5.00 -12.46
C THR A 146 1.62 6.43 -12.99
N GLY A 147 2.56 7.26 -12.56
CA GLY A 147 2.69 8.65 -12.99
C GLY A 147 3.44 8.80 -14.31
N TYR A 148 4.56 8.10 -14.45
CA TYR A 148 5.43 8.22 -15.64
C TYR A 148 5.30 7.07 -16.63
N GLY A 149 4.60 5.98 -16.28
CA GLY A 149 4.45 4.80 -17.14
C GLY A 149 5.77 4.07 -17.43
N ASN A 150 6.82 4.31 -16.63
CA ASN A 150 8.15 3.74 -16.85
C ASN A 150 8.36 2.49 -15.99
N VAL A 151 7.89 1.35 -16.50
CA VAL A 151 7.90 0.06 -15.80
C VAL A 151 9.32 -0.41 -15.46
N GLN A 152 10.30 -0.16 -16.35
CA GLN A 152 11.69 -0.55 -16.11
C GLN A 152 12.30 0.26 -14.97
N GLN A 153 12.07 1.57 -14.95
CA GLN A 153 12.55 2.44 -13.88
C GLN A 153 11.91 2.08 -12.53
N ALA A 154 10.61 1.78 -12.51
CA ALA A 154 9.92 1.31 -11.32
C ALA A 154 10.51 0.00 -10.78
N LEU A 155 10.81 -0.96 -11.67
CA LEU A 155 11.47 -2.21 -11.29
C LEU A 155 12.85 -1.95 -10.64
N ASP A 156 13.63 -1.01 -11.15
CA ASP A 156 14.93 -0.67 -10.56
C ASP A 156 14.78 -0.04 -9.16
N SER A 157 13.77 0.83 -8.97
CA SER A 157 13.42 1.32 -7.64
C SER A 157 12.94 0.21 -6.69
N HIS A 158 12.19 -0.78 -7.18
CA HIS A 158 11.79 -1.94 -6.38
C HIS A 158 12.99 -2.78 -5.95
N LYS A 159 14.04 -2.91 -6.76
CA LYS A 159 15.28 -3.58 -6.32
C LYS A 159 15.93 -2.83 -5.16
N SER A 160 15.98 -1.51 -5.21
CA SER A 160 16.45 -0.70 -4.08
C SER A 160 15.57 -0.86 -2.84
N LEU A 161 14.23 -0.91 -3.00
CA LEU A 161 13.31 -1.23 -1.89
C LEU A 161 13.74 -2.55 -1.21
N ARG A 162 13.96 -3.62 -1.98
CA ARG A 162 14.35 -4.93 -1.44
C ARG A 162 15.62 -4.85 -0.59
N GLU A 163 16.67 -4.20 -1.11
CA GLU A 163 17.95 -4.08 -0.40
C GLU A 163 17.77 -3.41 0.96
N TRP A 164 16.95 -2.37 1.04
CA TRP A 164 16.68 -1.65 2.28
C TRP A 164 15.71 -2.40 3.21
N ALA A 165 14.75 -3.15 2.66
CA ALA A 165 13.87 -4.03 3.43
C ALA A 165 14.67 -5.16 4.11
N GLU A 166 15.66 -5.73 3.42
CA GLU A 166 16.58 -6.72 3.97
C GLU A 166 17.44 -6.11 5.09
N LYS A 167 17.99 -4.91 4.89
CA LYS A 167 18.72 -4.17 5.95
C LYS A 167 17.84 -3.85 7.17
N ALA A 168 16.57 -3.55 6.95
CA ALA A 168 15.60 -3.28 8.01
C ALA A 168 15.13 -4.55 8.73
N GLY A 169 15.40 -5.73 8.19
CA GLY A 169 14.83 -6.98 8.67
C GLY A 169 13.30 -7.04 8.54
N SER A 170 12.70 -6.26 7.64
CA SER A 170 11.24 -6.18 7.48
C SER A 170 10.73 -7.27 6.54
N THR A 171 10.02 -8.25 7.11
CA THR A 171 9.32 -9.28 6.32
C THR A 171 8.24 -8.67 5.44
N SER A 172 7.44 -7.74 5.99
CA SER A 172 6.35 -7.06 5.27
C SER A 172 6.84 -6.33 4.02
N LEU A 173 7.92 -5.55 4.11
CA LEU A 173 8.44 -4.81 2.95
C LEU A 173 9.11 -5.73 1.92
N ARG A 174 9.69 -6.87 2.33
CA ARG A 174 10.18 -7.89 1.39
C ARG A 174 9.04 -8.54 0.60
N VAL A 175 7.91 -8.81 1.26
CA VAL A 175 6.69 -9.31 0.59
C VAL A 175 6.09 -8.22 -0.32
N SER A 176 6.03 -6.98 0.14
CA SER A 176 5.58 -5.83 -0.66
C SER A 176 6.42 -5.63 -1.92
N TYR A 177 7.75 -5.70 -1.81
CA TYR A 177 8.65 -5.72 -2.97
C TYR A 177 8.29 -6.84 -3.93
N SER A 178 8.11 -8.05 -3.42
CA SER A 178 7.90 -9.22 -4.25
C SER A 178 6.62 -9.10 -5.06
N ALA A 179 5.56 -8.56 -4.46
CA ALA A 179 4.33 -8.20 -5.16
C ALA A 179 4.59 -7.14 -6.26
N ALA A 180 5.16 -5.99 -5.89
CA ALA A 180 5.27 -4.85 -6.80
C ALA A 180 6.29 -5.05 -7.95
N ALA A 181 7.43 -5.69 -7.66
CA ALA A 181 8.43 -6.06 -8.66
C ALA A 181 7.87 -7.11 -9.63
N SER A 182 7.16 -8.12 -9.12
CA SER A 182 6.54 -9.13 -9.97
C SER A 182 5.46 -8.51 -10.84
N TYR A 183 4.62 -7.62 -10.31
CA TYR A 183 3.65 -6.87 -11.10
C TYR A 183 4.32 -6.12 -12.26
N SER A 184 5.45 -5.44 -12.01
CA SER A 184 6.24 -4.78 -13.06
C SER A 184 6.76 -5.79 -14.10
N LEU A 185 7.28 -6.93 -13.65
CA LEU A 185 7.78 -8.01 -14.53
C LEU A 185 6.67 -8.62 -15.40
N LEU A 186 5.45 -8.77 -14.87
CA LEU A 186 4.28 -9.24 -15.62
C LEU A 186 3.98 -8.30 -16.80
N TRP A 187 3.97 -6.98 -16.58
CA TRP A 187 3.78 -5.99 -17.64
C TRP A 187 4.88 -5.98 -18.70
N MET A 188 6.09 -6.40 -18.32
CA MET A 188 7.21 -6.57 -19.25
C MET A 188 7.23 -7.94 -19.93
N GLY A 189 6.29 -8.85 -19.63
CA GLY A 189 6.27 -10.22 -20.16
C GLY A 189 7.38 -11.13 -19.59
N ARG A 190 8.03 -10.74 -18.49
CA ARG A 190 9.18 -11.45 -17.89
C ARG A 190 8.70 -12.46 -16.85
N LEU A 191 7.86 -13.41 -17.27
CA LEU A 191 7.14 -14.33 -16.38
C LEU A 191 8.07 -15.22 -15.55
N SER A 192 9.17 -15.72 -16.12
CA SER A 192 10.11 -16.59 -15.39
C SER A 192 10.78 -15.89 -14.21
N GLU A 193 11.04 -14.58 -14.30
CA GLU A 193 11.61 -13.82 -13.20
C GLU A 193 10.56 -13.52 -12.12
N ALA A 194 9.32 -13.24 -12.53
CA ALA A 194 8.21 -13.08 -11.61
C ALA A 194 7.95 -14.37 -10.80
N ASP A 195 8.01 -15.54 -11.46
CA ASP A 195 7.82 -16.85 -10.83
C ASP A 195 8.83 -17.10 -9.69
N ILE A 196 10.12 -16.83 -9.94
CA ILE A 196 11.18 -16.98 -8.94
C ILE A 196 10.90 -16.08 -7.72
N ILE A 197 10.59 -14.80 -7.96
CA ILE A 197 10.35 -13.82 -6.88
C ILE A 197 9.10 -14.19 -6.07
N LEU A 198 8.00 -14.56 -6.74
CA LEU A 198 6.75 -14.91 -6.08
C LEU A 198 6.87 -16.22 -5.28
N SER A 199 7.58 -17.21 -5.83
CA SER A 199 7.82 -18.50 -5.16
C SER A 199 8.58 -18.32 -3.84
N ASP A 200 9.67 -17.55 -3.86
CA ASP A 200 10.45 -17.25 -2.65
C ASP A 200 9.64 -16.48 -1.61
N ALA A 201 8.83 -15.51 -2.08
CA ALA A 201 8.04 -14.66 -1.22
C ALA A 201 6.83 -15.36 -0.59
N GLY A 202 6.33 -16.45 -1.19
CA GLY A 202 5.26 -17.26 -0.60
C GLY A 202 5.59 -17.74 0.82
N ILE A 203 6.84 -18.14 1.06
CA ILE A 203 7.34 -18.57 2.38
C ILE A 203 7.29 -17.41 3.40
N LEU A 204 7.57 -16.18 2.96
CA LEU A 204 7.55 -14.99 3.81
C LEU A 204 6.12 -14.51 4.07
N CYS A 205 5.22 -14.67 3.09
CA CYS A 205 3.83 -14.25 3.17
C CYS A 205 3.09 -14.95 4.33
N ASP A 206 3.39 -16.21 4.59
CA ASP A 206 2.73 -17.00 5.65
C ASP A 206 3.18 -16.65 7.06
N ARG A 207 4.24 -15.85 7.21
CA ARG A 207 4.76 -15.52 8.53
C ARG A 207 3.77 -14.64 9.33
N PRO A 208 3.69 -14.81 10.67
CA PRO A 208 2.80 -13.99 11.51
C PRO A 208 3.16 -12.50 11.55
N ASP A 209 4.44 -12.17 11.35
CA ASP A 209 4.96 -10.79 11.38
C ASP A 209 4.75 -10.03 10.06
N THR A 210 4.23 -10.68 9.03
CA THR A 210 3.92 -10.04 7.74
C THR A 210 2.57 -9.32 7.81
N SER A 211 2.57 -8.02 7.49
CA SER A 211 1.35 -7.20 7.45
C SER A 211 0.30 -7.81 6.52
N MET A 212 -0.95 -7.84 6.98
CA MET A 212 -2.11 -8.28 6.20
C MET A 212 -2.22 -7.54 4.86
N ILE A 213 -1.95 -6.23 4.82
CA ILE A 213 -2.00 -5.45 3.59
C ILE A 213 -0.94 -5.92 2.59
N CYS A 214 0.28 -6.23 3.06
CA CYS A 214 1.32 -6.79 2.22
C CYS A 214 0.94 -8.18 1.69
N LYS A 215 0.27 -9.02 2.51
CA LYS A 215 -0.26 -10.32 2.07
C LYS A 215 -1.31 -10.15 0.97
N ILE A 216 -2.22 -9.18 1.11
CA ILE A 216 -3.26 -8.90 0.11
C ILE A 216 -2.63 -8.49 -1.22
N TYR A 217 -1.64 -7.58 -1.23
CA TYR A 217 -0.95 -7.19 -2.46
C TYR A 217 -0.20 -8.37 -3.10
N PHE A 218 0.47 -9.19 -2.28
CA PHE A 218 1.14 -10.39 -2.75
C PHE A 218 0.17 -11.37 -3.41
N GLN A 219 -0.91 -11.75 -2.72
CA GLN A 219 -1.90 -12.69 -3.23
C GLN A 219 -2.63 -12.14 -4.47
N THR A 220 -2.93 -10.84 -4.50
CA THR A 220 -3.51 -10.18 -5.67
C THR A 220 -2.59 -10.25 -6.89
N THR A 221 -1.27 -10.11 -6.69
CA THR A 221 -0.28 -10.24 -7.76
C THR A 221 -0.07 -11.70 -8.17
N LEU A 222 -0.03 -12.63 -7.20
CA LEU A 222 0.10 -14.06 -7.44
C LEU A 222 -1.08 -14.60 -8.26
N GLY A 223 -2.29 -14.16 -7.94
CA GLY A 223 -3.49 -14.49 -8.72
C GLY A 223 -3.38 -14.03 -10.17
N LEU A 224 -2.95 -12.78 -10.40
CA LEU A 224 -2.69 -12.28 -11.75
C LEU A 224 -1.61 -13.10 -12.46
N PHE A 225 -0.49 -13.41 -11.78
CA PHE A 225 0.59 -14.22 -12.32
C PHE A 225 0.07 -15.58 -12.80
N HIS A 226 -0.71 -16.29 -11.98
CA HIS A 226 -1.29 -17.57 -12.39
C HIS A 226 -2.18 -17.44 -13.63
N THR A 227 -3.03 -16.42 -13.67
CA THR A 227 -3.89 -16.14 -14.84
C THR A 227 -3.07 -15.92 -16.11
N VAL A 228 -2.07 -15.03 -16.08
CA VAL A 228 -1.26 -14.72 -17.27
C VAL A 228 -0.28 -15.83 -17.64
N ASN A 229 0.07 -16.71 -16.69
CA ASN A 229 0.90 -17.89 -16.93
C ASN A 229 0.08 -19.12 -17.37
N GLY A 230 -1.17 -18.93 -17.81
CA GLY A 230 -2.00 -19.98 -18.37
C GLY A 230 -2.70 -20.88 -17.36
N ASN A 231 -2.80 -20.47 -16.10
CA ASN A 231 -3.53 -21.18 -15.04
C ASN A 231 -4.61 -20.28 -14.39
N PRO A 232 -5.66 -19.90 -15.14
CA PRO A 232 -6.71 -19.02 -14.65
C PRO A 232 -7.50 -19.61 -13.47
N ASP A 233 -7.70 -20.93 -13.41
CA ASP A 233 -8.40 -21.58 -12.30
C ASP A 233 -7.68 -21.37 -10.97
N MET A 234 -6.34 -21.43 -11.00
CA MET A 234 -5.53 -21.10 -9.82
C MET A 234 -5.55 -19.61 -9.52
N GLY A 235 -5.49 -18.77 -10.55
CA GLY A 235 -5.62 -17.32 -10.42
C GLY A 235 -6.93 -16.91 -9.73
N GLU A 236 -8.05 -17.46 -10.20
CA GLU A 236 -9.37 -17.27 -9.61
C GLU A 236 -9.39 -17.73 -8.16
N ARG A 237 -8.90 -18.94 -7.86
CA ARG A 237 -8.90 -19.47 -6.48
C ARG A 237 -8.19 -18.53 -5.51
N VAL A 238 -6.98 -18.11 -5.84
CA VAL A 238 -6.17 -17.20 -5.03
C VAL A 238 -6.88 -15.86 -4.82
N LEU A 239 -7.44 -15.29 -5.89
CA LEU A 239 -8.13 -13.99 -5.81
C LEU A 239 -9.43 -14.10 -5.00
N MET A 240 -10.17 -15.19 -5.16
CA MET A 240 -11.41 -15.44 -4.42
C MET A 240 -11.18 -15.55 -2.91
N GLU A 241 -10.04 -16.07 -2.46
CA GLU A 241 -9.67 -16.10 -1.04
C GLU A 241 -9.53 -14.69 -0.46
N ILE A 242 -8.96 -13.76 -1.24
CA ILE A 242 -8.79 -12.36 -0.83
C ILE A 242 -10.10 -11.59 -0.83
N ILE A 243 -10.91 -11.68 -1.90
CA ILE A 243 -12.16 -10.90 -1.97
C ILE A 243 -13.21 -11.35 -0.94
N LYS A 244 -13.08 -12.59 -0.43
CA LYS A 244 -13.95 -13.15 0.61
C LYS A 244 -13.56 -12.70 2.02
N LEU A 245 -12.45 -11.96 2.18
CA LEU A 245 -12.08 -11.40 3.47
C LEU A 245 -13.19 -10.44 3.97
N PRO A 246 -13.59 -10.51 5.26
CA PRO A 246 -14.72 -9.71 5.77
C PRO A 246 -14.58 -8.20 5.59
N PHE A 247 -13.34 -7.71 5.50
CA PHE A 247 -13.01 -6.30 5.38
C PHE A 247 -12.57 -5.90 3.96
N PHE A 248 -12.65 -6.80 2.97
CA PHE A 248 -12.14 -6.54 1.62
C PHE A 248 -12.76 -5.30 0.98
N GLU A 249 -14.09 -5.13 1.12
CA GLU A 249 -14.81 -3.96 0.59
C GLU A 249 -14.38 -2.65 1.26
N MET A 250 -13.80 -2.70 2.47
CA MET A 250 -13.29 -1.53 3.19
C MET A 250 -11.84 -1.19 2.87
N LEU A 251 -11.16 -1.98 2.03
CA LEU A 251 -9.78 -1.71 1.66
C LEU A 251 -9.65 -0.36 0.93
N PRO A 252 -8.44 0.24 0.99
CA PRO A 252 -8.11 1.38 0.15
C PRO A 252 -8.40 1.09 -1.32
N PRO A 253 -8.84 2.09 -2.09
CA PRO A 253 -9.29 1.87 -3.46
C PRO A 253 -8.32 1.06 -4.32
N PRO A 254 -6.99 1.27 -4.29
CA PRO A 254 -6.10 0.49 -5.14
C PRO A 254 -6.13 -1.02 -4.88
N SER A 255 -6.11 -1.46 -3.62
CA SER A 255 -6.19 -2.88 -3.28
C SER A 255 -7.52 -3.50 -3.73
N TYR A 256 -8.60 -2.74 -3.58
CA TYR A 256 -9.94 -3.14 -4.03
C TYR A 256 -9.99 -3.34 -5.55
N PHE A 257 -9.52 -2.35 -6.31
CA PHE A 257 -9.56 -2.37 -7.76
C PHE A 257 -8.58 -3.37 -8.37
N LEU A 258 -7.39 -3.56 -7.78
CA LEU A 258 -6.46 -4.60 -8.19
C LEU A 258 -7.06 -6.00 -7.98
N GLY A 259 -7.64 -6.27 -6.81
CA GLY A 259 -8.23 -7.57 -6.49
C GLY A 259 -9.36 -7.94 -7.45
N TYR A 260 -10.36 -7.07 -7.61
CA TYR A 260 -11.46 -7.32 -8.54
C TYR A 260 -11.04 -7.27 -10.01
N GLY A 261 -10.13 -6.36 -10.40
CA GLY A 261 -9.62 -6.26 -11.76
C GLY A 261 -8.91 -7.54 -12.21
N HIS A 262 -8.01 -8.06 -11.38
CA HIS A 262 -7.31 -9.32 -11.68
C HIS A 262 -8.28 -10.52 -11.67
N LEU A 263 -9.33 -10.47 -10.85
CA LEU A 263 -10.34 -11.53 -10.83
C LEU A 263 -11.16 -11.53 -12.13
N LEU A 264 -11.53 -10.35 -12.65
CA LEU A 264 -12.17 -10.24 -13.96
C LEU A 264 -11.30 -10.88 -15.04
N HIS A 265 -9.99 -10.69 -14.98
CA HIS A 265 -9.05 -11.31 -15.90
C HIS A 265 -9.07 -12.85 -15.78
N ALA A 266 -9.04 -13.40 -14.55
CA ALA A 266 -9.12 -14.84 -14.34
C ALA A 266 -10.44 -15.43 -14.86
N LEU A 267 -11.57 -14.80 -14.50
CA LEU A 267 -12.91 -15.24 -14.88
C LEU A 267 -13.16 -15.18 -16.38
N SER A 268 -12.50 -14.27 -17.10
CA SER A 268 -12.66 -14.16 -18.55
C SER A 268 -12.29 -15.43 -19.31
N HIS A 269 -11.35 -16.22 -18.78
CA HIS A 269 -10.93 -17.47 -19.40
C HIS A 269 -11.93 -18.62 -19.20
N SER A 270 -12.97 -18.45 -18.36
CA SER A 270 -14.00 -19.47 -18.14
C SER A 270 -15.04 -19.55 -19.26
N GLY A 271 -15.13 -18.53 -20.13
CA GLY A 271 -16.18 -18.39 -21.14
C GLY A 271 -17.59 -18.12 -20.57
N ASN A 272 -17.72 -17.94 -19.26
CA ASN A 272 -18.99 -17.64 -18.59
C ASN A 272 -19.11 -16.14 -18.31
N SER A 273 -20.07 -15.48 -18.95
CA SER A 273 -20.28 -14.04 -18.80
C SER A 273 -20.96 -13.64 -17.49
N GLU A 274 -21.66 -14.54 -16.79
CA GLU A 274 -22.43 -14.19 -15.59
C GLU A 274 -21.55 -13.77 -14.40
N PRO A 275 -20.48 -14.52 -14.03
CA PRO A 275 -19.55 -14.09 -12.98
C PRO A 275 -18.83 -12.80 -13.34
N VAL A 276 -18.47 -12.62 -14.61
CA VAL A 276 -17.80 -11.41 -15.11
C VAL A 276 -18.70 -10.19 -14.93
N GLU A 277 -19.97 -10.27 -15.33
CA GLU A 277 -20.91 -9.14 -15.18
C GLU A 277 -21.15 -8.79 -13.71
N ARG A 278 -21.30 -9.80 -12.84
CA ARG A 278 -21.50 -9.57 -11.40
C ARG A 278 -20.35 -8.82 -10.75
N ILE A 279 -19.11 -9.17 -11.11
CA ILE A 279 -17.93 -8.46 -10.59
C ILE A 279 -17.83 -7.07 -11.24
N ALA A 280 -18.10 -6.95 -12.54
CA ALA A 280 -18.11 -5.68 -13.25
C ALA A 280 -19.08 -4.67 -12.62
N GLU A 281 -20.30 -5.10 -12.26
CA GLU A 281 -21.29 -4.28 -11.56
C GLU A 281 -20.78 -3.74 -10.22
N LYS A 282 -20.12 -4.59 -9.41
CA LYS A 282 -19.52 -4.14 -8.14
C LYS A 282 -18.47 -3.08 -8.35
N VAL A 283 -17.54 -3.32 -9.28
CA VAL A 283 -16.45 -2.39 -9.55
C VAL A 283 -17.00 -1.06 -10.11
N ARG A 284 -18.00 -1.11 -11.00
CA ARG A 284 -18.71 0.09 -11.50
C ARG A 284 -19.41 0.86 -10.37
N ALA A 285 -20.08 0.16 -9.45
CA ALA A 285 -20.81 0.78 -8.34
C ALA A 285 -19.88 1.59 -7.42
N ARG A 286 -18.60 1.23 -7.32
CA ARG A 286 -17.59 1.98 -6.57
C ARG A 286 -16.85 3.03 -7.42
N ALA A 287 -16.37 2.65 -8.60
CA ALA A 287 -15.58 3.56 -9.45
C ALA A 287 -16.39 4.76 -9.95
N ILE A 288 -17.67 4.56 -10.29
CA ILE A 288 -18.48 5.62 -10.90
C ILE A 288 -18.72 6.81 -9.96
N PRO A 289 -19.14 6.61 -8.69
CA PRO A 289 -19.34 7.72 -7.76
C PRO A 289 -18.04 8.42 -7.33
N GLU A 290 -16.91 7.69 -7.28
CA GLU A 290 -15.62 8.22 -6.81
C GLU A 290 -15.00 9.25 -7.76
N GLN A 291 -15.45 9.31 -9.03
CA GLN A 291 -14.91 10.21 -10.06
C GLN A 291 -13.38 10.11 -10.21
N ASN A 292 -12.80 8.94 -9.96
CA ASN A 292 -11.35 8.70 -10.01
C ASN A 292 -10.97 8.16 -11.41
N TYR A 293 -10.31 8.98 -12.24
CA TYR A 293 -10.01 8.61 -13.64
C TYR A 293 -9.09 7.40 -13.78
N PHE A 294 -8.22 7.15 -12.81
CA PHE A 294 -7.38 5.96 -12.78
C PHE A 294 -8.21 4.70 -12.55
N HIS A 295 -9.11 4.70 -11.57
CA HIS A 295 -10.00 3.55 -11.32
C HIS A 295 -10.90 3.26 -12.52
N TYR A 296 -11.41 4.30 -13.20
CA TYR A 296 -12.14 4.13 -14.45
C TYR A 296 -11.30 3.50 -15.55
N SER A 297 -10.10 4.02 -15.77
CA SER A 297 -9.19 3.50 -16.80
C SER A 297 -8.83 2.05 -16.52
N TYR A 298 -8.56 1.72 -15.25
CA TYR A 298 -8.26 0.36 -14.81
C TYR A 298 -9.46 -0.57 -14.97
N LEU A 299 -10.66 -0.13 -14.59
CA LEU A 299 -11.90 -0.87 -14.82
C LEU A 299 -12.10 -1.16 -16.30
N HIS A 300 -12.02 -0.15 -17.16
CA HIS A 300 -12.22 -0.31 -18.60
C HIS A 300 -11.18 -1.20 -19.24
N PHE A 301 -9.92 -1.12 -18.80
CA PHE A 301 -8.86 -2.02 -19.23
C PHE A 301 -9.20 -3.48 -18.89
N ASN A 302 -9.53 -3.77 -17.63
CA ASN A 302 -9.85 -5.14 -17.20
C ASN A 302 -11.13 -5.67 -17.84
N LEU A 303 -12.17 -4.83 -18.02
CA LEU A 303 -13.37 -5.21 -18.76
C LEU A 303 -13.07 -5.48 -20.23
N GLY A 304 -12.23 -4.65 -20.87
CA GLY A 304 -11.81 -4.84 -22.25
C GLY A 304 -11.14 -6.19 -22.45
N ILE A 305 -10.20 -6.55 -21.57
CA ILE A 305 -9.61 -7.89 -21.56
C ILE A 305 -10.67 -8.95 -21.35
N ALA A 306 -11.55 -8.76 -20.35
CA ALA A 306 -12.51 -9.78 -20.00
C ALA A 306 -13.50 -10.10 -21.12
N TYR A 307 -13.99 -9.08 -21.83
CA TYR A 307 -14.89 -9.27 -22.98
C TYR A 307 -14.18 -9.69 -24.26
N LEU A 308 -12.84 -9.57 -24.36
CA LEU A 308 -12.06 -10.17 -25.45
C LEU A 308 -11.80 -11.67 -25.22
N GLY A 309 -11.81 -12.12 -23.96
CA GLY A 309 -11.58 -13.51 -23.58
C GLY A 309 -12.82 -14.41 -23.59
N ILE A 310 -14.03 -13.82 -23.61
CA ILE A 310 -15.33 -14.50 -23.77
C ILE A 310 -15.66 -14.61 -25.26
#